data_AF-A0AAW2NA43-F1
#
_entry.id   AF-A0AAW2NA43-F1
#
_cell.length_a   1.000
_cell.length_b   1.000
_cell.length_c   1.000
_cell.angle_alpha   90.00
_cell.angle_beta   90.00
_cell.angle_gamma   90.00
#
_symmetry.space_group_name_H-M   'P 1'
#
loop_
_entity.id
_entity.type
_entity.pdbx_description
1 polymer ?
#
loop_
_entity_poly.entity_id
_entity_poly.type
_entity_poly.pdbx_seq_one_letter_code
_entity_poly.pdbx_strand_id
1 'polypeptide(L)'
;MDISNEASVDSFSIGPSTLFGRTIAFRVLFCKSMSHLRHQIFGMLLMYYYKFKNCLRNYLSPVIAWFHPRNPQGILVMVTVIAFLLKRYTNVKTRAEMAYRRKFWRNMMRAALTYEEWAHAAKMLDKETVRMNEADLYDVELVEINFKSSAIVVKRVLLEISYSV
;
A
#
# COMPACT_ATOMS: atom_id res chain seq x y z
N MET A 1 15.37 61.97 -44.03
CA MET A 1 15.27 60.71 -43.29
C MET A 1 14.77 59.69 -44.27
N ASP A 2 15.58 58.68 -44.61
CA ASP A 2 15.11 57.33 -44.97
C ASP A 2 16.28 56.37 -44.72
N ILE A 3 15.99 55.38 -43.88
CA ILE A 3 16.92 54.52 -43.17
C ILE A 3 17.22 53.28 -44.00
N SER A 4 18.50 52.97 -44.09
CA SER A 4 19.11 51.71 -44.53
C SER A 4 18.44 50.45 -43.96
N ASN A 5 18.07 49.49 -44.82
CA ASN A 5 17.98 48.10 -44.39
C ASN A 5 18.24 47.13 -45.54
N GLU A 6 19.54 46.95 -45.83
CA GLU A 6 20.08 45.83 -46.59
C GLU A 6 20.03 44.58 -45.72
N ALA A 7 18.83 44.04 -45.46
CA ALA A 7 18.67 42.77 -44.78
C ALA A 7 18.69 41.64 -45.82
N SER A 8 19.86 41.04 -46.02
CA SER A 8 20.00 39.79 -46.75
C SER A 8 19.07 38.75 -46.15
N VAL A 9 18.03 38.38 -46.89
CA VAL A 9 17.13 37.30 -46.51
C VAL A 9 17.89 36.00 -46.73
N ASP A 10 18.63 35.56 -45.71
CA ASP A 10 19.31 34.28 -45.74
C ASP A 10 18.24 33.20 -45.91
N SER A 11 18.30 32.52 -47.04
CA SER A 11 17.35 31.48 -47.41
C SER A 11 17.51 30.36 -46.39
N PHE A 12 16.64 30.34 -45.38
CA PHE A 12 16.56 29.26 -44.41
C PHE A 12 16.25 27.97 -45.16
N SER A 13 17.31 27.25 -45.51
CA SER A 13 17.25 25.91 -46.05
C SER A 13 16.80 24.98 -44.93
N ILE A 14 15.48 24.87 -44.75
CA ILE A 14 14.86 23.68 -44.17
C ILE A 14 15.12 22.53 -45.15
N GLY A 15 16.36 22.05 -45.11
CA GLY A 15 16.87 20.92 -45.85
C GLY A 15 17.43 19.88 -44.87
N PRO A 16 17.41 18.59 -45.23
CA PRO A 16 17.80 17.45 -44.37
C PRO A 16 19.28 17.43 -43.96
N SER A 17 20.09 18.38 -44.45
CA SER A 17 21.52 18.54 -44.17
C SER A 17 21.83 19.37 -42.92
N THR A 18 20.83 20.04 -42.32
CA THR A 18 21.02 20.79 -41.06
C THR A 18 20.84 19.88 -39.83
N LEU A 19 21.63 20.09 -38.78
CA LEU A 19 21.52 19.36 -37.50
C LEU A 19 20.09 19.42 -36.92
N PHE A 20 19.41 20.56 -37.11
CA PHE A 20 18.00 20.74 -36.73
C PHE A 20 17.05 19.90 -37.60
N GLY A 21 17.21 19.88 -38.92
CA GLY A 21 16.42 19.02 -39.82
C GLY A 21 16.59 17.53 -39.52
N ARG A 22 17.83 17.09 -39.22
CA ARG A 22 18.14 15.71 -38.84
C ARG A 22 17.50 15.31 -37.50
N THR A 23 17.55 16.18 -36.48
CA THR A 23 16.93 15.88 -35.18
C THR A 23 15.39 15.84 -35.25
N ILE A 24 14.77 16.69 -36.09
CA ILE A 24 13.32 16.66 -36.33
C ILE A 24 12.92 15.37 -37.08
N ALA A 25 13.66 14.97 -38.11
CA ALA A 25 13.41 13.71 -38.82
C ALA A 25 13.53 12.49 -37.90
N PHE A 26 14.57 12.44 -37.04
CA PHE A 26 14.71 11.40 -36.02
C PHE A 26 13.52 11.42 -35.04
N ARG A 27 13.11 12.60 -34.55
CA ARG A 27 11.94 12.70 -33.65
C ARG A 27 10.66 12.19 -34.32
N VAL A 28 10.42 12.49 -35.59
CA VAL A 28 9.22 12.01 -36.31
C VAL A 28 9.27 10.50 -36.55
N LEU A 29 10.43 9.95 -36.94
CA LEU A 29 10.65 8.50 -37.07
C LEU A 29 10.44 7.76 -35.74
N PHE A 30 11.03 8.27 -34.66
CA PHE A 30 10.84 7.73 -33.31
C PHE A 30 9.41 7.89 -32.83
N CYS A 31 8.71 8.98 -33.16
CA CYS A 31 7.30 9.16 -32.80
C CYS A 31 6.40 8.11 -33.45
N LYS A 32 6.63 7.72 -34.72
CA LYS A 32 5.85 6.66 -35.39
C LYS A 32 6.09 5.29 -34.74
N SER A 33 7.35 4.97 -34.43
CA SER A 33 7.72 3.73 -33.74
C SER A 33 7.22 3.68 -32.29
N MET A 34 7.38 4.77 -31.54
CA MET A 34 6.89 4.92 -30.18
C MET A 34 5.36 4.91 -30.11
N SER A 35 4.66 5.45 -31.10
CA SER A 35 3.19 5.35 -31.16
C SER A 35 2.73 3.90 -31.31
N HIS A 36 3.38 3.14 -32.18
CA HIS A 36 3.06 1.73 -32.39
C HIS A 36 3.35 0.88 -31.14
N LEU A 37 4.51 1.07 -30.52
CA LEU A 37 4.86 0.39 -29.26
C LEU A 37 3.92 0.76 -28.13
N ARG A 38 3.53 2.04 -28.00
CA ARG A 38 2.54 2.48 -27.01
C ARG A 38 1.19 1.81 -27.22
N HIS A 39 0.69 1.72 -28.45
CA HIS A 39 -0.58 1.04 -28.72
C HIS A 39 -0.52 -0.46 -28.37
N GLN A 40 0.59 -1.14 -28.68
CA GLN A 40 0.77 -2.55 -28.30
C GLN A 40 0.85 -2.74 -26.79
N ILE A 41 1.63 -1.92 -26.08
CA ILE A 41 1.75 -1.95 -24.62
C ILE A 41 0.40 -1.65 -23.96
N PHE A 42 -0.31 -0.63 -24.46
CA PHE A 42 -1.61 -0.25 -23.92
C PHE A 42 -2.67 -1.33 -24.17
N GLY A 43 -2.65 -1.97 -25.34
CA GLY A 43 -3.51 -3.12 -25.65
C GLY A 43 -3.25 -4.31 -24.74
N MET A 44 -1.98 -4.64 -24.49
CA MET A 44 -1.59 -5.72 -23.57
C MET A 44 -1.98 -5.39 -22.12
N LEU A 45 -1.78 -4.16 -21.68
CA LEU A 45 -2.20 -3.68 -20.35
C LEU A 45 -3.74 -3.72 -20.21
N LEU A 46 -4.49 -3.27 -21.22
CA LEU A 46 -5.95 -3.36 -21.22
C LEU A 46 -6.39 -4.82 -21.14
N MET A 47 -5.82 -5.70 -21.96
CA MET A 47 -6.16 -7.12 -21.98
C MET A 47 -5.90 -7.75 -20.61
N TYR A 48 -4.76 -7.44 -19.99
CA TYR A 48 -4.42 -7.92 -18.67
C TYR A 48 -5.37 -7.38 -17.60
N TYR A 49 -5.70 -6.08 -17.67
CA TYR A 49 -6.67 -5.45 -16.78
C TYR A 49 -8.07 -6.07 -16.93
N TYR A 50 -8.56 -6.30 -18.14
CA TYR A 50 -9.86 -6.94 -18.38
C TYR A 50 -9.87 -8.40 -17.93
N LYS A 51 -8.79 -9.14 -18.15
CA LYS A 51 -8.64 -10.53 -17.66
C LYS A 51 -8.66 -10.55 -16.14
N PHE A 52 -7.90 -9.67 -15.49
CA PHE A 52 -7.87 -9.53 -14.04
C PHE A 52 -9.23 -9.12 -13.49
N LYS A 53 -9.90 -8.13 -14.11
CA LYS A 53 -11.24 -7.66 -13.74
C LYS A 53 -12.28 -8.77 -13.88
N ASN A 54 -12.24 -9.56 -14.95
CA ASN A 54 -13.15 -10.69 -15.14
C ASN A 54 -12.90 -11.80 -14.11
N CYS A 55 -11.63 -12.10 -13.83
CA CYS A 55 -11.25 -13.06 -12.80
C CYS A 55 -11.76 -12.60 -11.43
N LEU A 56 -11.47 -11.34 -11.06
CA LEU A 56 -11.95 -10.71 -9.84
C LEU A 56 -13.49 -10.70 -9.77
N ARG A 57 -14.18 -10.43 -10.87
CA ARG A 57 -15.65 -10.50 -10.94
C ARG A 57 -16.17 -11.91 -10.68
N ASN A 58 -15.52 -12.95 -11.21
CA ASN A 58 -15.90 -14.34 -10.97
C ASN A 58 -15.66 -14.76 -9.52
N TYR A 59 -14.57 -14.29 -8.90
CA TYR A 59 -14.31 -14.53 -7.47
C TYR A 59 -15.23 -13.71 -6.55
N LEU A 60 -15.57 -12.48 -6.94
CA LEU A 60 -16.47 -11.62 -6.17
C LEU A 60 -17.94 -11.99 -6.38
N SER A 61 -18.31 -12.63 -7.48
CA SER A 61 -19.70 -13.06 -7.74
C SER A 61 -20.31 -13.91 -6.61
N PRO A 62 -19.64 -14.98 -6.11
CA PRO A 62 -20.16 -15.73 -4.95
C PRO A 62 -20.11 -14.90 -3.67
N VAL A 63 -19.14 -13.99 -3.53
CA VAL A 63 -19.03 -13.10 -2.36
C VAL A 63 -20.17 -12.08 -2.32
N ILE A 64 -20.57 -11.54 -3.47
CA ILE A 64 -21.70 -10.60 -3.62
C ILE A 64 -23.03 -11.34 -3.45
N ALA A 65 -23.14 -12.57 -3.95
CA ALA A 65 -24.30 -13.43 -3.71
C ALA A 65 -24.43 -13.80 -2.21
N TRP A 66 -23.30 -13.99 -1.53
CA TRP A 66 -23.24 -14.23 -0.08
C TRP A 66 -23.59 -12.99 0.75
N PHE A 67 -23.39 -11.79 0.18
CA PHE A 67 -23.82 -10.51 0.75
C PHE A 67 -25.32 -10.24 0.64
N HIS A 68 -26.12 -11.15 0.08
CA HIS A 68 -27.57 -10.98 0.10
C HIS A 68 -28.07 -10.89 1.54
N PRO A 69 -28.93 -9.90 1.87
CA PRO A 69 -29.46 -9.70 3.23
C PRO A 69 -30.28 -10.88 3.79
N ARG A 70 -30.48 -11.92 2.96
CA ARG A 70 -31.20 -13.15 3.29
C ARG A 70 -30.32 -14.20 3.99
N ASN A 71 -29.01 -14.02 4.06
CA ASN A 71 -28.09 -14.93 4.77
C ASN A 71 -27.31 -14.19 5.89
N PRO A 72 -27.73 -14.31 7.16
CA PRO A 72 -27.11 -13.60 8.28
C PRO A 72 -25.66 -14.03 8.54
N GLN A 73 -25.28 -15.27 8.18
CA GLN A 73 -23.92 -15.77 8.40
C GLN A 73 -22.90 -15.05 7.53
N GLY A 74 -23.29 -14.61 6.33
CA GLY A 74 -22.37 -13.92 5.43
C GLY A 74 -22.03 -12.50 5.82
N ILE A 75 -23.01 -11.78 6.36
CA ILE A 75 -22.80 -10.46 6.95
C ILE A 75 -21.87 -10.58 8.17
N LEU A 76 -22.06 -11.61 9.00
CA LEU A 76 -21.22 -11.84 10.18
C LEU A 76 -19.76 -12.10 9.80
N VAL A 77 -19.50 -12.95 8.80
CA VAL A 77 -18.15 -13.20 8.27
C VAL A 77 -17.54 -11.92 7.70
N MET A 78 -18.31 -11.10 7.01
CA MET A 78 -17.81 -9.84 6.45
C MET A 78 -17.46 -8.81 7.51
N VAL A 79 -18.33 -8.61 8.50
CA VAL A 79 -18.08 -7.69 9.61
C VAL A 79 -16.86 -8.13 10.42
N THR A 80 -16.71 -9.44 10.66
CA THR A 80 -15.53 -9.98 11.37
C THR A 80 -14.25 -9.81 10.57
N VAL A 81 -14.26 -10.06 9.25
CA VAL A 81 -13.09 -9.81 8.39
C VAL A 81 -12.74 -8.33 8.35
N ILE A 82 -13.72 -7.43 8.22
CA ILE A 82 -13.50 -5.97 8.22
C ILE A 82 -12.94 -5.52 9.56
N ALA A 83 -13.52 -5.96 10.68
CA ALA A 83 -13.03 -5.64 12.02
C ALA A 83 -11.60 -6.17 12.25
N PHE A 84 -11.30 -7.38 11.78
CA PHE A 84 -9.96 -7.97 11.85
C PHE A 84 -8.95 -7.19 11.01
N LEU A 85 -9.31 -6.81 9.79
CA LEU A 85 -8.46 -6.00 8.93
C LEU A 85 -8.20 -4.63 9.55
N LEU A 86 -9.24 -3.94 10.04
CA LEU A 86 -9.08 -2.66 10.74
C LEU A 86 -8.16 -2.82 11.95
N LYS A 87 -8.35 -3.85 12.78
CA LYS A 87 -7.46 -4.16 13.91
C LYS A 87 -6.03 -4.42 13.46
N ARG A 88 -5.83 -5.11 12.33
CA ARG A 88 -4.48 -5.39 11.80
C ARG A 88 -3.81 -4.13 11.27
N TYR A 89 -4.53 -3.29 10.53
CA TYR A 89 -4.01 -2.03 10.02
C TYR A 89 -3.67 -1.05 11.15
N THR A 90 -4.52 -0.93 12.16
CA THR A 90 -4.23 -0.08 13.32
C THR A 90 -3.02 -0.58 14.09
N ASN A 91 -2.88 -1.90 14.30
CA ASN A 91 -1.69 -2.48 14.94
C ASN A 91 -0.40 -2.26 14.15
N VAL A 92 -0.45 -2.37 12.82
CA VAL A 92 0.73 -2.08 11.99
C VAL A 92 1.09 -0.59 12.03
N LYS A 93 0.08 0.29 11.99
CA LYS A 93 0.27 1.75 12.10
C LYS A 93 0.88 2.14 13.45
N THR A 94 0.32 1.65 14.55
CA THR A 94 0.83 1.94 15.91
C THR A 94 2.26 1.42 16.07
N ARG A 95 2.55 0.21 15.58
CA ARG A 95 3.90 -0.37 15.63
C ARG A 95 4.92 0.43 14.82
N ALA A 96 4.54 0.94 13.65
CA ALA A 96 5.40 1.81 12.84
C ALA A 96 5.67 3.15 13.53
N GLU A 97 4.63 3.75 14.12
CA GLU A 97 4.74 5.01 14.85
C GLU A 97 5.63 4.87 16.11
N MET A 98 5.48 3.79 16.87
CA MET A 98 6.32 3.49 18.03
C MET A 98 7.78 3.21 17.63
N ALA A 99 8.02 2.54 16.50
CA ALA A 99 9.37 2.35 15.97
C ALA A 99 10.03 3.69 15.60
N TYR A 100 9.25 4.61 15.01
CA TYR A 100 9.70 5.96 14.70
C TYR A 100 10.03 6.76 15.97
N ARG A 101 9.13 6.78 16.97
CA ARG A 101 9.35 7.47 18.25
C ARG A 101 10.61 6.97 18.97
N ARG A 102 10.87 5.66 18.99
CA ARG A 102 12.11 5.11 19.56
C ARG A 102 13.37 5.50 18.79
N LYS A 103 13.27 5.63 17.46
CA LYS A 103 14.39 6.13 16.65
C LYS A 103 14.64 7.61 16.92
N PHE A 104 13.57 8.40 17.07
CA PHE A 104 13.63 9.81 17.43
C PHE A 104 14.35 10.02 18.77
N TRP A 105 13.90 9.36 19.85
CA TRP A 105 14.52 9.52 21.18
C TRP A 105 15.97 9.05 21.24
N ARG A 106 16.33 7.96 20.53
CA ARG A 106 17.72 7.51 20.39
C ARG A 106 18.60 8.52 19.64
N ASN A 107 18.06 9.18 18.63
CA ASN A 107 18.79 10.25 17.95
C ASN A 107 18.93 11.49 18.84
N MET A 108 17.88 11.83 19.59
CA MET A 108 17.91 12.96 20.51
C MET A 108 18.96 12.77 21.62
N MET A 109 19.07 11.57 22.19
CA MET A 109 20.18 11.24 23.09
C MET A 109 21.56 11.44 22.47
N ARG A 110 21.75 10.98 21.23
CA ARG A 110 23.05 11.10 20.55
C ARG A 110 23.41 12.54 20.21
N ALA A 111 22.42 13.39 20.01
CA ALA A 111 22.58 14.80 19.66
C ALA A 111 22.49 15.75 20.87
N ALA A 112 22.23 15.23 22.08
CA ALA A 112 22.07 16.05 23.28
C ALA A 112 23.42 16.69 23.66
N LEU A 113 23.41 18.01 23.85
CA LEU A 113 24.57 18.79 24.29
C LEU A 113 24.56 18.99 25.80
N THR A 114 23.39 18.88 26.44
CA THR A 114 23.23 19.04 27.88
C THR A 114 22.74 17.75 28.54
N TYR A 115 23.13 17.54 29.80
CA TYR A 115 22.76 16.35 30.57
C TYR A 115 21.24 16.27 30.80
N GLU A 116 20.59 17.40 31.06
CA GLU A 116 19.13 17.45 31.28
C GLU A 116 18.34 16.98 30.07
N GLU A 117 18.74 17.40 28.86
CA GLU A 117 18.11 16.97 27.61
C GLU A 117 18.33 15.48 27.35
N TRP A 118 19.52 14.97 27.65
CA TRP A 118 19.82 13.55 27.54
C TRP A 118 19.00 12.71 28.52
N ALA A 119 18.95 13.11 29.79
CA ALA A 119 18.22 12.41 30.84
C ALA A 119 16.71 12.43 30.57
N HIS A 120 16.18 13.53 30.03
CA HIS A 120 14.80 13.62 29.58
C HIS A 120 14.51 12.66 28.42
N ALA A 121 15.41 12.60 27.42
CA ALA A 121 15.32 11.64 26.31
C ALA A 121 15.32 10.18 26.80
N ALA A 122 16.19 9.88 27.77
CA ALA A 122 16.29 8.57 28.42
C ALA A 122 14.99 8.16 29.08
N LYS A 123 14.43 9.04 29.89
CA LYS A 123 13.16 8.80 30.57
C LYS A 123 12.02 8.57 29.59
N MET A 124 11.99 9.28 28.45
CA MET A 124 10.96 9.09 27.43
C MET A 124 11.15 7.81 26.61
N LEU A 125 12.39 7.41 26.34
CA LEU A 125 12.68 6.15 25.67
C LEU A 125 12.26 4.95 26.53
N ASP A 126 12.55 4.99 27.83
CA ASP A 126 12.27 3.88 28.76
C ASP A 126 10.77 3.70 29.03
N LYS A 127 10.00 4.79 29.03
CA LYS A 127 8.53 4.71 29.06
C LYS A 127 7.96 4.04 27.81
N GLU A 128 8.55 4.26 26.64
CA GLU A 128 8.07 3.69 25.38
C GLU A 128 8.45 2.20 25.24
N THR A 129 9.56 1.75 25.83
CA THR A 129 9.98 0.33 25.84
C THR A 129 9.10 -0.52 26.75
N VAL A 130 8.76 -0.02 27.95
CA VAL A 130 7.86 -0.72 28.89
C VAL A 130 6.47 -0.91 28.30
N ARG A 131 5.92 0.12 27.65
CA ARG A 131 4.60 0.06 26.98
C ARG A 131 4.52 -0.98 25.87
N MET A 132 5.64 -1.32 25.24
CA MET A 132 5.66 -2.38 24.23
C MET A 132 5.64 -3.78 24.84
N ASN A 133 6.36 -3.99 25.93
CA ASN A 133 6.39 -5.29 26.58
C ASN A 133 5.01 -5.67 27.12
N GLU A 134 4.31 -4.70 27.73
CA GLU A 134 2.94 -4.90 28.20
C GLU A 134 1.97 -5.17 27.04
N ALA A 135 2.02 -4.38 25.96
CA ALA A 135 1.11 -4.54 24.83
C ALA A 135 1.27 -5.88 24.10
N ASP A 136 2.50 -6.39 23.94
CA ASP A 136 2.77 -7.68 23.29
C ASP A 136 2.33 -8.85 24.19
N LEU A 137 2.49 -8.72 25.51
CA LEU A 137 2.07 -9.72 26.49
C LEU A 137 0.54 -9.90 26.49
N TYR A 138 -0.22 -8.79 26.50
CA TYR A 138 -1.68 -8.84 26.49
C TYR A 138 -2.24 -9.48 25.21
N ASP A 139 -1.67 -9.22 24.03
CA ASP A 139 -2.15 -9.80 22.77
C ASP A 139 -1.91 -11.33 22.70
N VAL A 140 -0.80 -11.83 23.23
CA VAL A 140 -0.50 -13.28 23.30
C VAL A 140 -1.43 -13.99 24.27
N GLU A 141 -1.61 -13.43 25.47
CA GLU A 141 -2.50 -13.99 26.48
C GLU A 141 -3.96 -14.01 26.00
N LEU A 142 -4.42 -12.97 25.30
CA LEU A 142 -5.78 -12.93 24.76
C LEU A 142 -6.02 -14.00 23.69
N VAL A 143 -5.03 -14.26 22.83
CA VAL A 143 -5.14 -15.29 21.77
C VAL A 143 -5.15 -16.68 22.41
N GLU A 144 -4.32 -16.92 23.43
CA GLU A 144 -4.29 -18.20 24.14
C GLU A 144 -5.59 -18.47 24.89
N ILE A 145 -6.16 -17.46 25.56
CA ILE A 145 -7.44 -17.56 26.26
C ILE A 145 -8.59 -17.81 25.27
N ASN A 146 -8.65 -17.08 24.15
CA ASN A 146 -9.71 -17.25 23.15
C ASN A 146 -9.62 -18.58 22.41
N PHE A 147 -8.40 -19.08 22.14
CA PHE A 147 -8.18 -20.39 21.53
C PHE A 147 -8.59 -21.52 22.48
N LYS A 148 -8.21 -21.45 23.76
CA LYS A 148 -8.64 -22.42 24.79
C LYS A 148 -10.16 -22.41 24.97
N SER A 149 -10.77 -21.23 25.01
CA SER A 149 -12.22 -21.08 25.16
C SER A 149 -12.97 -21.70 23.97
N SER A 150 -12.50 -21.44 22.74
CA SER A 150 -13.08 -22.02 21.52
C SER A 150 -12.91 -23.54 21.47
N ALA A 151 -11.77 -24.08 21.90
CA ALA A 151 -11.53 -25.52 21.99
C ALA A 151 -12.45 -26.22 23.01
N ILE A 152 -12.76 -25.57 24.14
CA ILE A 152 -13.69 -26.08 25.15
C ILE A 152 -15.12 -26.14 24.60
N VAL A 153 -15.53 -25.11 23.85
CA VAL A 153 -16.85 -25.09 23.20
C VAL A 153 -16.97 -26.21 22.17
N VAL A 154 -15.96 -26.39 21.32
CA VAL A 154 -15.94 -27.48 20.32
C VAL A 154 -15.95 -28.86 20.99
N LYS A 155 -15.17 -29.05 22.07
CA LYS A 155 -15.14 -30.31 22.82
C LYS A 155 -16.48 -30.62 23.50
N ARG A 156 -17.18 -29.60 24.00
CA ARG A 156 -18.51 -29.75 24.61
C ARG A 156 -19.56 -30.17 23.56
N VAL A 157 -19.56 -29.55 22.39
CA VAL A 157 -20.47 -29.89 21.29
C VAL A 157 -20.23 -31.32 20.78
N LEU A 158 -18.97 -31.76 20.65
CA LEU A 158 -18.65 -33.14 20.25
C LEU A 158 -19.09 -34.19 21.29
N LEU A 159 -19.05 -33.85 22.58
CA LEU A 159 -19.55 -34.71 23.64
C LEU A 159 -21.08 -34.81 23.59
N GLU A 160 -21.81 -33.71 23.43
CA GLU A 160 -23.28 -33.73 23.32
C GLU A 160 -23.77 -34.56 22.11
N ILE A 161 -23.02 -34.52 21.01
CA ILE A 161 -23.31 -35.35 19.83
C ILE A 161 -23.01 -36.84 20.09
N SER A 162 -21.94 -37.17 20.84
CA SER A 162 -21.60 -38.57 21.17
C SER A 162 -22.53 -39.21 22.20
N TYR A 163 -23.20 -38.42 23.05
CA TYR A 163 -24.20 -38.91 24.01
C TYR A 163 -25.63 -38.99 23.43
N SER A 164 -25.86 -38.45 22.23
CA SER A 164 -27.16 -38.47 21.53
C SER A 164 -27.28 -39.59 20.49
N VAL A 165 -26.30 -40.50 20.41
CA VAL A 165 -26.30 -41.74 19.60
C VAL A 165 -26.24 -42.93 20.55
#